data_AF-A0A5N6QQ44-F1
#
_entry.id   AF-A0A5N6QQ44-F1
#
_cell.length_a   1.000
_cell.length_b   1.000
_cell.length_c   1.000
_cell.angle_alpha   90.00
_cell.angle_beta   90.00
_cell.angle_gamma   90.00
#
_symmetry.space_group_name_H-M   'P 1'
#
loop_
_entity.id
_entity.type
_entity.pdbx_description
1 polymer ?
#
loop_
_entity_poly.entity_id
_entity_poly.type
_entity_poly.pdbx_seq_one_letter_code
_entity_poly.pdbx_strand_id
1 'polypeptide(L)'
;MYSVTDPKILTRLVIDESGAVERLTWNDNKWVTIWSAPKECDTYGECGPNSYCDPYDPNKFRCTCLPGLEPRSTRDWNMRDGSGGCVRRQGVSTCRSGEGFVKLARVKVPDTSIARVDMSLSLEDCEQECLRNCSCMAYSSANETRGGIGCLSWHGDLMDIRTIANAGQDLYIRVDAVVLAQYAKKNGLMQSKSMVVILVVSIGLMLLLVVSIVYWLVMRRKKGIMHKESTIINLRQSEGGVDLVDLGGIEMEGLELQEAYFRGRKLQGTAIPIPQGYYGL
;
A
#
# COMPACT_ATOMS: atom_id res chain seq x y z
N MET A 1 -18.55 -8.67 24.76
CA MET A 1 -19.83 -9.38 24.53
C MET A 1 -20.29 -9.05 23.12
N TYR A 2 -20.56 -10.04 22.27
CA TYR A 2 -21.09 -9.76 20.93
C TYR A 2 -22.62 -9.81 20.96
N SER A 3 -23.27 -9.04 20.09
CA SER A 3 -24.72 -9.05 19.90
C SER A 3 -25.02 -9.12 18.41
N VAL A 4 -26.05 -9.88 18.05
CA VAL A 4 -26.55 -9.92 16.67
C VAL A 4 -27.63 -8.85 16.55
N THR A 5 -27.44 -7.90 15.62
CA THR A 5 -28.36 -6.75 15.46
C THR A 5 -29.65 -7.12 14.75
N ASP A 6 -29.60 -8.07 13.82
CA ASP A 6 -30.78 -8.63 13.16
C ASP A 6 -31.13 -9.99 13.79
N PRO A 7 -32.26 -10.13 14.49
CA PRO A 7 -32.65 -11.38 15.13
C PRO A 7 -32.91 -12.52 14.14
N LYS A 8 -33.05 -12.25 12.83
CA LYS A 8 -33.20 -13.27 11.78
C LYS A 8 -31.89 -13.94 11.41
N ILE A 9 -30.76 -13.30 11.71
CA ILE A 9 -29.43 -13.84 11.41
C ILE A 9 -29.03 -14.80 12.52
N LEU A 10 -28.82 -16.07 12.19
CA LEU A 10 -28.21 -17.04 13.09
C LEU A 10 -26.71 -17.08 12.85
N THR A 11 -25.93 -16.76 13.88
CA THR A 11 -24.46 -16.86 13.86
C THR A 11 -23.95 -17.44 15.17
N ARG A 12 -22.88 -18.23 15.11
CA ARG A 12 -22.25 -18.85 16.27
C ARG A 12 -20.73 -18.81 16.14
N LEU A 13 -20.04 -18.70 17.28
CA LEU A 13 -18.62 -19.03 17.39
C LEU A 13 -18.52 -20.42 17.99
N VAL A 14 -17.76 -21.31 17.34
CA VAL A 14 -17.52 -22.68 17.79
C VAL A 14 -16.03 -22.96 17.82
N ILE A 15 -15.63 -23.89 18.68
CA ILE A 15 -14.29 -24.49 18.67
C ILE A 15 -14.49 -25.93 18.23
N ASP A 16 -13.77 -26.37 17.21
CA ASP A 16 -13.83 -27.75 16.72
C ASP A 16 -12.88 -28.68 17.51
N GLU A 17 -12.88 -29.97 17.16
CA GLU A 17 -12.06 -30.99 17.82
C GLU A 17 -10.54 -30.77 17.63
N SER A 18 -10.15 -30.00 16.60
CA SER A 18 -8.75 -29.63 16.36
C SER A 18 -8.31 -28.42 17.20
N GLY A 19 -9.24 -27.77 17.90
CA GLY A 19 -9.01 -26.53 18.64
C GLY A 19 -9.08 -25.27 17.77
N ALA A 20 -9.50 -25.39 16.51
CA ALA A 20 -9.70 -24.25 15.64
C ALA A 20 -11.00 -23.52 16.00
N VAL A 21 -10.93 -22.19 16.05
CA VAL A 21 -12.09 -21.32 16.28
C VAL A 21 -12.71 -20.96 14.95
N GLU A 22 -14.02 -21.15 14.82
CA GLU A 22 -14.77 -20.75 13.64
C GLU A 22 -15.95 -19.85 14.00
N ARG A 23 -16.15 -18.79 13.21
CA ARG A 23 -17.43 -18.08 13.18
C ARG A 23 -18.25 -18.59 12.00
N LEU A 24 -19.43 -19.10 12.30
CA LEU A 24 -20.37 -19.65 11.36
C LEU A 24 -21.61 -18.75 11.26
N THR A 25 -22.20 -18.64 10.07
CA THR A 25 -23.51 -18.01 9.83
C THR A 25 -24.41 -19.00 9.11
N TRP A 26 -25.68 -19.06 9.50
CA TRP A 26 -26.68 -19.89 8.83
C TRP A 26 -27.11 -19.24 7.52
N ASN A 27 -26.95 -19.96 6.42
CA ASN A 27 -27.42 -19.55 5.10
C ASN A 27 -27.81 -20.78 4.28
N ASP A 28 -28.89 -20.74 3.51
CA ASP A 28 -29.36 -21.83 2.63
C ASP A 28 -29.36 -23.22 3.30
N ASN A 29 -29.92 -23.29 4.52
CA ASN A 29 -30.01 -24.50 5.34
C ASN A 29 -28.67 -25.16 5.69
N LYS A 30 -27.57 -24.40 5.71
CA LYS A 30 -26.26 -24.87 6.14
C LYS A 30 -25.52 -23.79 6.94
N TRP A 31 -24.57 -24.25 7.75
CA TRP A 31 -23.60 -23.36 8.38
C TRP A 31 -22.49 -23.02 7.38
N VAL A 32 -22.25 -21.73 7.18
CA VAL A 32 -21.18 -21.21 6.32
C VAL A 32 -20.12 -20.55 7.20
N THR A 33 -18.86 -20.95 7.04
CA THR A 33 -17.73 -20.36 7.74
C THR A 33 -17.44 -18.96 7.21
N ILE A 34 -17.55 -17.97 8.10
CA ILE A 34 -17.26 -16.56 7.82
C ILE A 34 -15.78 -16.27 8.04
N TRP A 35 -15.22 -16.80 9.12
CA TRP A 35 -13.79 -16.78 9.39
C TRP A 35 -13.41 -17.92 10.34
N SER A 36 -12.14 -18.32 10.28
CA SER A 36 -11.54 -19.27 11.20
C SER A 36 -10.14 -18.81 11.64
N ALA A 37 -9.69 -19.36 12.75
CA ALA A 37 -8.34 -19.20 13.31
C ALA A 37 -7.89 -20.52 13.96
N PRO A 38 -6.58 -20.81 14.01
CA PRO A 38 -5.45 -19.98 13.55
C PRO A 38 -5.29 -19.97 12.02
N LYS A 39 -4.73 -18.87 11.49
CA LYS A 39 -4.18 -18.77 10.13
C LYS A 39 -2.65 -18.80 10.18
N GLU A 40 -2.03 -18.63 9.02
CA GLU A 40 -0.59 -18.45 8.93
C GLU A 40 -0.09 -17.31 9.85
N CYS A 41 0.96 -17.56 10.63
CA CYS A 41 1.50 -16.70 11.68
C CYS A 41 0.61 -16.51 12.94
N ASP A 42 -0.49 -17.26 13.10
CA ASP A 42 -1.32 -17.18 14.32
C ASP A 42 -0.92 -18.19 15.41
N THR A 43 -0.08 -19.19 15.08
CA THR A 43 0.50 -20.10 16.07
C THR A 43 1.38 -19.32 17.03
N TYR A 44 1.17 -19.53 18.33
CA TYR A 44 1.96 -18.86 19.36
C TYR A 44 3.44 -19.17 19.21
N GLY A 45 4.27 -18.13 19.16
CA GLY A 45 5.72 -18.30 19.05
C GLY A 45 6.20 -18.88 17.72
N GLU A 46 5.41 -18.73 16.65
CA GLU A 46 5.82 -19.10 15.27
C GLU A 46 7.21 -18.55 14.92
N CYS A 47 7.49 -17.33 15.37
CA CYS A 47 8.81 -16.74 15.37
C CYS A 47 9.28 -16.52 16.81
N GLY A 48 10.55 -16.83 17.07
CA GLY A 48 11.15 -16.77 18.41
C GLY A 48 11.28 -15.36 18.98
N PRO A 49 11.90 -15.23 20.16
CA PRO A 49 12.04 -13.96 20.87
C PRO A 49 12.59 -12.82 20.01
N ASN A 50 12.04 -11.63 20.20
CA ASN A 50 12.45 -10.39 19.53
C ASN A 50 12.44 -10.46 18.00
N SER A 51 11.52 -11.24 17.45
CA SER A 51 11.25 -11.32 16.02
C SER A 51 9.74 -11.28 15.75
N TYR A 52 9.36 -11.01 14.52
CA TYR A 52 7.96 -10.99 14.11
C TYR A 52 7.73 -11.84 12.86
N CYS A 53 6.51 -12.37 12.74
CA CYS A 53 6.06 -13.17 11.61
C CYS A 53 5.38 -12.30 10.55
N ASP A 54 5.80 -12.43 9.29
CA ASP A 54 5.22 -11.77 8.13
C ASP A 54 4.79 -12.80 7.07
N PRO A 55 3.47 -13.06 6.92
CA PRO A 55 2.96 -14.06 5.99
C PRO A 55 2.74 -13.53 4.57
N TYR A 56 3.05 -12.25 4.28
CA TYR A 56 2.61 -11.62 3.03
C TYR A 56 3.54 -11.84 1.84
N ASP A 57 4.80 -12.23 2.07
CA ASP A 57 5.76 -12.55 1.01
C ASP A 57 6.12 -14.05 1.02
N PRO A 58 5.52 -14.87 0.13
CA PRO A 58 5.72 -16.32 0.14
C PRO A 58 7.16 -16.74 -0.24
N ASN A 59 7.94 -15.83 -0.85
CA ASN A 59 9.31 -16.13 -1.27
C ASN A 59 10.32 -15.89 -0.15
N LYS A 60 9.95 -15.15 0.90
CA LYS A 60 10.80 -14.85 2.05
C LYS A 60 10.59 -15.84 3.18
N PHE A 61 11.62 -15.96 4.01
CA PHE A 61 11.44 -16.55 5.33
C PHE A 61 10.52 -15.63 6.14
N ARG A 62 9.49 -16.20 6.77
CA ARG A 62 8.40 -15.44 7.41
C ARG A 62 8.87 -14.70 8.66
N CYS A 63 9.88 -15.21 9.35
CA CYS A 63 10.41 -14.56 10.54
C CYS A 63 11.43 -13.49 10.20
N THR A 64 11.25 -12.31 10.79
CA THR A 64 12.15 -11.17 10.64
C THR A 64 12.53 -10.63 12.03
N CYS A 65 13.81 -10.36 12.26
CA CYS A 65 14.25 -9.71 13.49
C CYS A 65 13.67 -8.31 13.63
N LEU A 66 13.37 -7.90 14.87
CA LEU A 66 13.01 -6.51 15.13
C LEU A 66 14.18 -5.57 14.81
N PRO A 67 13.92 -4.28 14.50
CA PRO A 67 14.95 -3.31 14.14
C PRO A 67 16.12 -3.29 15.14
N GLY A 68 17.35 -3.33 14.60
CA GLY A 68 18.59 -3.29 15.39
C GLY A 68 18.99 -4.61 16.08
N LEU A 69 18.28 -5.70 15.82
CA LEU A 69 18.62 -7.04 16.31
C LEU A 69 19.12 -7.95 15.19
N GLU A 70 19.88 -8.97 15.57
CA GLU A 70 20.40 -9.99 14.66
C GLU A 70 19.98 -11.39 15.10
N PRO A 71 19.87 -12.36 14.17
CA PRO A 71 19.52 -13.73 14.51
C PRO A 71 20.46 -14.29 15.57
N ARG A 72 19.92 -14.96 16.59
CA ARG A 72 20.73 -15.63 17.62
C ARG A 72 21.66 -16.68 17.00
N SER A 73 21.19 -17.38 15.97
CA SER A 73 21.94 -18.37 15.20
C SER A 73 21.75 -18.09 13.72
N THR A 74 22.82 -17.62 13.05
CA THR A 74 22.81 -17.41 11.60
C THR A 74 22.57 -18.72 10.84
N ARG A 75 23.06 -19.85 11.38
CA ARG A 75 22.88 -21.18 10.79
C ARG A 75 21.39 -21.54 10.72
N ASP A 76 20.68 -21.44 11.84
CA ASP A 76 19.27 -21.83 11.93
C ASP A 76 18.41 -20.89 11.09
N TRP A 77 18.70 -19.58 11.14
CA TRP A 77 18.02 -18.58 10.33
C TRP A 77 18.15 -18.86 8.82
N ASN A 78 19.34 -19.27 8.36
CA ASN A 78 19.58 -19.66 6.97
C ASN A 78 18.84 -20.95 6.59
N MET A 79 18.55 -21.82 7.56
CA MET A 79 17.73 -23.02 7.40
C MET A 79 16.23 -22.74 7.55
N ARG A 80 15.82 -21.46 7.62
CA ARG A 80 14.43 -21.02 7.85
C ARG A 80 13.88 -21.50 9.20
N ASP A 81 14.75 -21.64 10.20
CA ASP A 81 14.38 -21.88 11.59
C ASP A 81 14.60 -20.60 12.41
N GLY A 82 13.48 -20.00 12.82
CA GLY A 82 13.43 -18.75 13.58
C GLY A 82 13.14 -18.96 15.06
N SER A 83 13.08 -20.21 15.53
CA SER A 83 12.69 -20.56 16.90
C SER A 83 13.61 -19.95 17.96
N GLY A 84 14.92 -19.83 17.65
CA GLY A 84 15.90 -19.21 18.53
C GLY A 84 15.79 -17.68 18.65
N GLY A 85 14.98 -17.05 17.79
CA GLY A 85 14.73 -15.62 17.77
C GLY A 85 15.98 -14.77 17.48
N CYS A 86 15.92 -13.53 17.94
CA CYS A 86 16.93 -12.51 17.69
C CYS A 86 17.45 -11.92 18.99
N VAL A 87 18.69 -11.45 18.94
CA VAL A 87 19.40 -10.84 20.06
C VAL A 87 20.03 -9.53 19.63
N ARG A 88 20.29 -8.66 20.59
CA ARG A 88 21.05 -7.44 20.33
C ARG A 88 22.52 -7.80 20.18
N ARG A 89 23.17 -7.22 19.18
CA ARG A 89 24.62 -7.38 18.97
C ARG A 89 25.39 -7.00 20.23
N GLN A 90 26.41 -7.77 20.57
CA GLN A 90 27.27 -7.49 21.72
C GLN A 90 27.94 -6.12 21.59
N GLY A 91 27.96 -5.37 22.69
CA GLY A 91 28.58 -4.03 22.75
C GLY A 91 27.68 -2.88 22.27
N VAL A 92 26.46 -3.16 21.79
CA VAL A 92 25.47 -2.12 21.46
C VAL A 92 24.68 -1.74 22.72
N SER A 93 24.76 -0.47 23.13
CA SER A 93 23.95 0.08 24.22
C SER A 93 22.71 0.80 23.70
N THR A 94 21.58 0.61 24.39
CA THR A 94 20.33 1.35 24.16
C THR A 94 19.88 2.09 25.40
N CYS A 95 20.78 2.35 26.35
CA CYS A 95 20.45 3.01 27.61
C CYS A 95 21.38 4.20 27.80
N ARG A 96 20.81 5.40 27.81
CA ARG A 96 21.51 6.68 28.02
C ARG A 96 22.67 6.88 27.02
N SER A 97 22.48 6.45 25.79
CA SER A 97 23.48 6.43 24.72
C SER A 97 22.95 6.97 23.39
N GLY A 98 21.93 7.84 23.44
CA GLY A 98 21.30 8.42 22.25
C GLY A 98 20.30 7.49 21.57
N GLU A 99 19.80 6.50 22.29
CA GLU A 99 18.74 5.61 21.85
C GLU A 99 17.44 6.34 21.51
N GLY A 100 16.54 5.63 20.84
CA GLY A 100 15.18 6.07 20.61
C GLY A 100 14.34 4.90 20.14
N PHE A 101 13.26 5.20 19.43
CA PHE A 101 12.33 4.16 18.98
C PHE A 101 12.12 4.17 17.48
N VAL A 102 11.98 2.96 16.94
CA VAL A 102 11.56 2.72 15.57
C VAL A 102 10.15 2.14 15.60
N LYS A 103 9.26 2.77 14.83
CA LYS A 103 7.89 2.31 14.65
C LYS A 103 7.84 1.11 13.71
N LEU A 104 7.31 0.00 14.20
CA LEU A 104 6.83 -1.13 13.43
C LEU A 104 5.30 -1.07 13.38
N ALA A 105 4.78 -0.72 12.21
CA ALA A 105 3.35 -0.44 12.06
C ALA A 105 2.53 -1.70 11.83
N ARG A 106 1.26 -1.66 12.25
CA ARG A 106 0.23 -2.67 11.92
C ARG A 106 0.61 -4.08 12.33
N VAL A 107 0.87 -4.26 13.62
CA VAL A 107 1.19 -5.56 14.20
C VAL A 107 0.14 -6.02 15.19
N LYS A 108 0.06 -7.34 15.38
CA LYS A 108 -0.34 -7.91 16.67
C LYS A 108 0.77 -7.55 17.65
N VAL A 109 0.46 -6.76 18.67
CA VAL A 109 1.42 -6.40 19.72
C VAL A 109 1.92 -7.66 20.44
N PRO A 110 3.12 -7.62 21.05
CA PRO A 110 3.68 -8.80 21.69
C PRO A 110 2.78 -9.33 22.81
N ASP A 111 3.02 -10.59 23.18
CA ASP A 111 2.44 -11.21 24.36
C ASP A 111 2.48 -10.25 25.57
N THR A 112 1.34 -10.10 26.24
CA THR A 112 1.16 -9.09 27.31
C THR A 112 1.40 -9.64 28.71
N SER A 113 1.86 -10.88 28.88
CA SER A 113 2.10 -11.50 30.19
C SER A 113 3.14 -10.74 31.03
N ILE A 114 4.10 -10.09 30.37
CA ILE A 114 5.12 -9.24 31.00
C ILE A 114 4.92 -7.75 30.74
N ALA A 115 3.83 -7.38 30.05
CA ALA A 115 3.55 -5.99 29.73
C ALA A 115 3.05 -5.23 30.97
N ARG A 116 3.37 -3.94 31.03
CA ARG A 116 2.80 -3.00 32.00
C ARG A 116 1.83 -2.09 31.28
N VAL A 117 0.68 -1.81 31.91
CA VAL A 117 -0.35 -0.93 31.38
C VAL A 117 -0.54 0.30 32.27
N ASP A 118 -0.63 1.47 31.66
CA ASP A 118 -1.00 2.72 32.32
C ASP A 118 -1.91 3.55 31.41
N MET A 119 -3.19 3.64 31.77
CA MET A 119 -4.19 4.36 30.97
C MET A 119 -4.15 5.88 31.14
N SER A 120 -3.36 6.39 32.10
CA SER A 120 -3.25 7.83 32.36
C SER A 120 -2.26 8.52 31.43
N LEU A 121 -1.35 7.77 30.81
CA LEU A 121 -0.30 8.30 29.97
C LEU A 121 -0.77 8.53 28.53
N SER A 122 -0.27 9.61 27.93
CA SER A 122 -0.28 9.78 26.48
C SER A 122 0.77 8.87 25.83
N LEU A 123 0.71 8.71 24.50
CA LEU A 123 1.72 7.96 23.77
C LEU A 123 3.12 8.62 23.86
N GLU A 124 3.18 9.95 23.91
CA GLU A 124 4.42 10.71 24.07
C GLU A 124 4.99 10.54 25.48
N ASP A 125 4.16 10.60 26.51
CA ASP A 125 4.61 10.34 27.89
C ASP A 125 5.06 8.89 28.07
N CYS A 126 4.40 7.94 27.40
CA CYS A 126 4.80 6.53 27.36
C CYS A 126 6.20 6.34 26.77
N GLU A 127 6.54 7.09 25.72
CA GLU A 127 7.89 7.12 25.15
C GLU A 127 8.93 7.58 26.18
N GLN A 128 8.64 8.69 26.88
CA GLN A 128 9.55 9.25 27.88
C GLN A 128 9.75 8.30 29.08
N GLU A 129 8.68 7.69 29.58
CA GLU A 129 8.76 6.69 30.65
C GLU A 129 9.56 5.44 30.23
N CYS A 130 9.37 4.99 28.99
CA CYS A 130 10.16 3.89 28.45
C CYS A 130 11.64 4.25 28.29
N LEU A 131 11.99 5.47 27.86
CA LEU A 131 13.39 5.94 27.80
C LEU A 131 14.05 5.93 29.19
N ARG A 132 13.34 6.42 30.21
CA ARG A 132 13.83 6.50 31.60
C ARG A 132 14.16 5.12 32.17
N ASN A 133 13.41 4.09 31.80
CA ASN A 133 13.64 2.73 32.25
C ASN A 133 14.47 1.93 31.23
N CYS A 134 15.74 1.67 31.53
CA CYS A 134 16.65 0.97 30.62
C CYS A 134 16.30 -0.51 30.34
N SER A 135 15.36 -1.10 31.10
CA SER A 135 14.85 -2.44 30.78
C SER A 135 13.71 -2.40 29.76
N CYS A 136 13.11 -1.23 29.51
CA CYS A 136 12.03 -1.08 28.55
C CYS A 136 12.55 -1.31 27.13
N MET A 137 11.95 -2.26 26.42
CA MET A 137 12.33 -2.72 25.09
C MET A 137 11.39 -2.19 24.00
N ALA A 138 10.11 -2.01 24.33
CA ALA A 138 9.13 -1.45 23.41
C ALA A 138 7.93 -0.87 24.15
N TYR A 139 7.18 -0.01 23.46
CA TYR A 139 5.88 0.46 23.91
C TYR A 139 4.87 0.56 22.75
N SER A 140 3.59 0.67 23.10
CA SER A 140 2.48 0.86 22.18
C SER A 140 1.35 1.59 22.90
N SER A 141 0.36 2.08 22.15
CA SER A 141 -0.86 2.60 22.77
C SER A 141 -1.66 1.45 23.37
N ALA A 142 -2.22 1.65 24.58
CA ALA A 142 -3.08 0.65 25.19
C ALA A 142 -4.45 0.55 24.51
N ASN A 143 -4.88 1.64 23.87
CA ASN A 143 -6.14 1.74 23.16
C ASN A 143 -6.02 2.68 21.96
N GLU A 144 -6.14 2.16 20.75
CA GLU A 144 -6.03 2.94 19.50
C GLU A 144 -7.22 3.88 19.22
N THR A 145 -8.28 3.86 20.04
CA THR A 145 -9.43 4.74 19.84
C THR A 145 -9.04 6.22 19.99
N ARG A 146 -9.65 7.09 19.17
CA ARG A 146 -9.49 8.57 19.25
C ARG A 146 -8.04 9.06 19.21
N GLY A 147 -7.15 8.38 18.49
CA GLY A 147 -5.76 8.80 18.31
C GLY A 147 -4.75 8.17 19.28
N GLY A 148 -5.17 7.15 20.04
CA GLY A 148 -4.30 6.44 20.98
C GLY A 148 -4.40 7.00 22.40
N ILE A 149 -4.80 6.17 23.36
CA ILE A 149 -4.86 6.52 24.79
C ILE A 149 -4.22 5.38 25.59
N GLY A 150 -3.45 5.75 26.61
CA GLY A 150 -2.78 4.82 27.50
C GLY A 150 -1.51 4.23 26.91
N CYS A 151 -0.74 3.61 27.78
CA CYS A 151 0.59 3.08 27.55
C CYS A 151 0.60 1.58 27.82
N LEU A 152 1.05 0.80 26.85
CA LEU A 152 1.53 -0.56 27.05
C LEU A 152 3.04 -0.56 26.88
N SER A 153 3.79 -1.06 27.86
CA SER A 153 5.26 -1.15 27.79
C SER A 153 5.77 -2.54 28.17
N TRP A 154 6.80 -2.99 27.46
CA TRP A 154 7.44 -4.30 27.65
C TRP A 154 8.87 -4.14 28.15
N HIS A 155 9.25 -4.96 29.13
CA HIS A 155 10.54 -4.84 29.85
C HIS A 155 11.35 -6.13 29.82
N GLY A 156 11.39 -6.77 28.64
CA GLY A 156 12.05 -8.04 28.41
C GLY A 156 11.91 -8.46 26.95
N ASP A 157 12.14 -9.74 26.69
CA ASP A 157 12.01 -10.30 25.35
C ASP A 157 10.56 -10.20 24.84
N LEU A 158 10.41 -9.78 23.59
CA LEU A 158 9.11 -9.61 22.95
C LEU A 158 8.75 -10.89 22.19
N MET A 159 7.59 -11.47 22.48
CA MET A 159 7.13 -12.74 21.89
C MET A 159 5.85 -12.55 21.09
N ASP A 160 5.61 -13.44 20.12
CA ASP A 160 4.31 -13.63 19.47
C ASP A 160 3.80 -12.40 18.67
N ILE A 161 4.73 -11.72 17.99
CA ILE A 161 4.45 -10.58 17.11
C ILE A 161 4.19 -11.06 15.69
N ARG A 162 3.16 -10.52 15.02
CA ARG A 162 2.94 -10.69 13.58
C ARG A 162 2.48 -9.41 12.89
N THR A 163 2.78 -9.26 11.61
CA THR A 163 2.19 -8.18 10.80
C THR A 163 0.75 -8.49 10.41
N ILE A 164 -0.03 -7.42 10.24
CA ILE A 164 -1.42 -7.46 9.80
C ILE A 164 -1.59 -6.42 8.68
N ALA A 165 -2.01 -6.83 7.48
CA ALA A 165 -2.01 -5.94 6.31
C ALA A 165 -2.86 -4.67 6.48
N ASN A 166 -4.08 -4.83 7.01
CA ASN A 166 -5.12 -3.79 7.01
C ASN A 166 -5.61 -3.43 8.43
N ALA A 167 -4.94 -3.91 9.47
CA ALA A 167 -5.32 -3.68 10.87
C ALA A 167 -4.09 -3.77 11.77
N GLY A 168 -4.29 -3.94 13.07
CA GLY A 168 -3.21 -4.02 14.07
C GLY A 168 -2.85 -2.66 14.66
N GLN A 169 -1.87 -2.69 15.54
CA GLN A 169 -1.40 -1.53 16.31
C GLN A 169 0.04 -1.19 15.93
N ASP A 170 0.46 0.02 16.27
CA ASP A 170 1.84 0.44 16.09
C ASP A 170 2.67 0.08 17.31
N LEU A 171 3.77 -0.64 17.09
CA LEU A 171 4.74 -1.00 18.14
C LEU A 171 6.01 -0.16 17.97
N TYR A 172 6.44 0.50 19.03
CA TYR A 172 7.62 1.35 19.05
C TYR A 172 8.75 0.62 19.75
N ILE A 173 9.77 0.23 18.99
CA ILE A 173 10.83 -0.68 19.43
C ILE A 173 12.09 0.12 19.73
N ARG A 174 12.67 -0.08 20.92
CA ARG A 174 13.86 0.63 21.36
C ARG A 174 15.09 0.18 20.58
N VAL A 175 15.80 1.13 20.00
CA VAL A 175 16.99 0.90 19.18
C VAL A 175 18.12 1.84 19.59
N ASP A 176 19.36 1.49 19.24
CA ASP A 176 20.51 2.36 19.49
C ASP A 176 20.54 3.55 18.51
N ALA A 177 21.40 4.53 18.82
CA ALA A 177 21.54 5.76 18.05
C ALA A 177 21.88 5.53 16.57
N VAL A 178 22.66 4.49 16.24
CA VAL A 178 23.08 4.20 14.85
C VAL A 178 21.88 3.72 14.05
N VAL A 179 21.15 2.74 14.59
CA VAL A 179 19.93 2.24 13.95
C VAL A 179 18.88 3.35 13.86
N LEU A 180 18.70 4.14 14.91
CA LEU A 180 17.78 5.27 14.90
C LEU A 180 18.08 6.26 13.76
N ALA A 181 19.35 6.63 13.59
CA ALA A 181 19.79 7.53 12.52
C ALA A 181 19.57 6.93 11.11
N GLN A 182 19.76 5.62 10.94
CA GLN A 182 19.51 4.93 9.67
C GLN A 182 18.02 5.00 9.29
N TYR A 183 17.13 4.77 10.25
CA TYR A 183 15.68 4.86 10.02
C TYR A 183 15.23 6.29 9.74
N ALA A 184 15.78 7.27 10.46
CA ALA A 184 15.51 8.69 10.20
C ALA A 184 15.91 9.08 8.77
N LYS A 185 17.09 8.64 8.29
CA LYS A 185 17.54 8.87 6.91
C LYS A 185 16.64 8.22 5.86
N LYS A 186 16.20 6.98 6.09
CA LYS A 186 15.30 6.26 5.18
C LYS A 186 13.94 6.95 5.06
N ASN A 187 13.36 7.37 6.20
CA ASN A 187 12.09 8.10 6.23
C ASN A 187 12.23 9.49 5.59
N GLY A 188 13.34 10.19 5.84
CA GLY A 188 13.67 11.46 5.20
C GLY A 188 13.80 11.36 3.68
N LEU A 189 14.36 10.25 3.16
CA LEU A 189 14.41 10.00 1.72
C LEU A 189 13.00 9.83 1.13
N MET A 190 12.15 9.01 1.78
CA MET A 190 10.77 8.75 1.36
C MET A 190 9.84 9.98 1.48
N GLN A 191 10.05 10.84 2.48
CA GLN A 191 9.28 12.07 2.70
C GLN A 191 9.94 13.33 2.12
N SER A 192 11.09 13.22 1.44
CA SER A 192 11.77 14.39 0.92
C SER A 192 10.91 15.08 -0.14
N LYS A 193 10.65 16.38 0.03
CA LYS A 193 10.05 17.25 -0.99
C LYS A 193 10.78 17.14 -2.35
N SER A 194 12.05 16.73 -2.34
CA SER A 194 12.85 16.45 -3.54
C SER A 194 12.28 15.32 -4.41
N MET A 195 11.70 14.25 -3.85
CA MET A 195 11.12 13.18 -4.68
C MET A 195 9.89 13.67 -5.46
N VAL A 196 9.07 14.52 -4.84
CA VAL A 196 7.93 15.17 -5.50
C VAL A 196 8.40 16.10 -6.62
N VAL A 197 9.45 16.89 -6.37
CA VAL A 197 10.03 17.78 -7.38
C VAL A 197 10.58 17.00 -8.58
N ILE A 198 11.32 15.90 -8.35
CA ILE A 198 11.87 15.05 -9.41
C ILE A 198 10.74 14.44 -10.27
N LEU A 199 9.68 13.94 -9.63
CA LEU A 199 8.52 13.39 -10.36
C LEU A 199 7.85 14.45 -11.24
N VAL A 200 7.61 15.66 -10.71
CA VAL A 200 6.98 16.76 -11.47
C VAL A 200 7.85 17.18 -12.66
N VAL A 201 9.16 17.31 -12.47
CA VAL A 201 10.10 17.69 -13.55
C VAL A 201 10.16 16.61 -14.64
N SER A 202 10.17 15.33 -14.25
CA SER A 202 10.20 14.22 -15.21
C SER A 202 8.96 14.17 -16.10
N ILE A 203 7.77 14.42 -15.54
CA ILE A 203 6.52 14.49 -16.29
C ILE A 203 6.54 15.66 -17.29
N GLY A 204 7.05 16.81 -16.86
CA GLY A 204 7.20 17.98 -17.73
C GLY A 204 8.09 17.71 -18.94
N LEU A 205 9.26 17.10 -18.72
CA LEU A 205 10.19 16.72 -19.80
C LEU A 205 9.57 15.73 -20.78
N MET A 206 8.86 14.72 -20.28
CA MET A 206 8.18 13.73 -21.13
C MET A 206 7.11 14.36 -22.02
N LEU A 207 6.30 15.27 -21.47
CA LEU A 207 5.28 15.99 -22.24
C LEU A 207 5.91 16.86 -23.34
N LEU A 208 7.01 17.57 -23.04
CA LEU A 208 7.72 18.37 -24.04
C LEU A 208 8.29 17.51 -25.17
N LEU A 209 8.86 16.35 -24.85
CA LEU A 209 9.36 15.41 -25.86
C LEU A 209 8.23 14.92 -26.77
N VAL A 210 7.08 14.52 -26.19
CA VAL A 210 5.93 14.07 -26.99
C VAL A 210 5.43 15.19 -27.91
N VAL A 211 5.27 16.41 -27.40
CA VAL A 211 4.86 17.56 -28.21
C VAL A 211 5.85 17.83 -29.35
N SER A 212 7.16 17.75 -29.08
CA SER A 212 8.18 17.97 -30.09
C SER A 212 8.14 16.91 -31.21
N ILE A 213 7.90 15.64 -30.85
CA ILE A 213 7.77 14.53 -31.80
C ILE A 213 6.52 14.70 -32.65
N VAL A 214 5.37 15.02 -32.03
CA VAL A 214 4.12 15.27 -32.75
C VAL A 214 4.27 16.44 -33.72
N TYR A 215 4.85 17.55 -33.27
CA TYR A 215 5.13 18.71 -34.10
C TYR A 215 6.02 18.35 -35.30
N TRP A 216 7.08 17.58 -35.07
CA TRP A 216 7.98 17.13 -36.11
C TRP A 216 7.30 16.22 -37.15
N LEU A 217 6.43 15.31 -36.70
CA LEU A 217 5.65 14.44 -37.58
C LEU A 217 4.67 15.24 -38.45
N VAL A 218 3.99 16.25 -37.88
CA VAL A 218 3.10 17.15 -38.63
C VAL A 218 3.88 17.97 -39.66
N MET A 219 5.04 18.51 -39.29
CA MET A 219 5.90 19.27 -40.20
C MET A 219 6.44 18.40 -41.35
N ARG A 220 6.75 17.13 -41.10
CA ARG A 220 7.12 16.19 -42.19
C ARG A 220 5.98 15.92 -43.15
N ARG A 221 4.74 15.79 -42.67
CA ARG A 221 3.56 15.64 -43.53
C ARG A 221 3.34 16.87 -44.43
N LYS A 222 3.54 18.08 -43.92
CA LYS A 222 3.44 19.31 -44.73
C LYS A 222 4.51 19.40 -45.83
N LYS A 223 5.75 19.00 -45.56
CA LYS A 223 6.82 18.95 -46.58
C LYS A 223 6.58 17.89 -47.66
N GLY A 224 5.93 16.77 -47.31
CA GLY A 224 5.53 15.75 -48.28
C GLY A 224 4.40 16.19 -49.22
N ILE A 225 3.51 17.08 -48.77
CA ILE A 225 2.42 17.65 -49.58
C ILE A 225 2.97 18.65 -50.61
N MET A 226 3.91 19.53 -50.23
CA MET A 226 4.55 20.46 -51.16
C MET A 226 5.34 19.77 -52.29
N HIS A 227 6.00 18.64 -52.01
CA HIS A 227 6.71 17.91 -53.06
C HIS A 227 5.75 17.20 -54.03
N LYS A 228 4.58 16.76 -53.53
CA LYS A 228 3.53 16.13 -54.35
C LYS A 228 2.81 17.14 -55.25
N GLU A 229 2.57 18.37 -54.80
CA GLU A 229 2.05 19.45 -55.65
C GLU A 229 3.02 19.81 -56.79
N SER A 230 4.32 19.81 -56.51
CA SER A 230 5.36 20.08 -57.53
C SER A 230 5.42 19.00 -58.62
N THR A 231 5.19 17.72 -58.27
CA THR A 231 5.19 16.61 -59.23
C THR A 231 3.92 16.58 -60.08
N ILE A 232 2.76 16.95 -59.53
CA ILE A 232 1.48 16.99 -60.28
C ILE A 232 1.47 18.10 -61.33
N ILE A 233 2.09 19.26 -61.06
CA ILE A 233 2.23 20.35 -62.06
C ILE A 233 3.08 19.90 -63.26
N ASN A 234 4.15 19.12 -63.03
CA ASN A 234 5.01 18.63 -64.11
C ASN A 234 4.35 17.55 -64.99
N LEU A 235 3.36 16.80 -64.50
CA LEU A 235 2.65 15.78 -65.28
C LEU A 235 1.55 16.38 -66.19
N ARG A 236 1.03 17.57 -65.88
CA ARG A 236 0.00 18.23 -66.70
C ARG A 236 0.52 18.83 -68.01
N GLN A 237 1.83 18.93 -68.21
CA GLN A 237 2.41 19.55 -69.42
C GLN A 237 2.72 18.55 -70.55
N SER A 238 2.50 17.25 -70.34
CA SER A 238 2.94 16.20 -71.30
C SER A 238 1.85 15.54 -72.13
N GLU A 239 0.55 15.72 -71.87
CA GLU A 239 -0.48 15.02 -72.65
C GLU A 239 -1.63 15.97 -73.03
N GLY A 240 -1.55 16.51 -74.25
CA GLY A 240 -2.65 17.14 -74.95
C GLY A 240 -3.18 16.23 -76.06
N GLY A 241 -4.49 15.95 -76.02
CA GLY A 241 -5.36 15.45 -77.10
C GLY A 241 -5.30 13.93 -77.33
N VAL A 242 -6.39 13.17 -77.31
CA VAL A 242 -7.66 13.36 -78.04
C VAL A 242 -8.87 12.83 -77.24
N ASP A 243 -9.95 13.60 -77.34
CA ASP A 243 -11.34 13.43 -76.88
C ASP A 243 -12.04 12.18 -77.47
N LEU A 244 -13.23 11.69 -77.11
CA LEU A 244 -14.30 11.96 -76.14
C LEU A 244 -15.15 10.66 -76.25
N VAL A 245 -15.73 10.14 -75.17
CA VAL A 245 -17.19 9.94 -75.07
C VAL A 245 -17.54 10.01 -73.58
N ASP A 246 -18.49 10.89 -73.35
CA ASP A 246 -19.03 11.41 -72.11
C ASP A 246 -20.19 10.53 -71.56
N LEU A 247 -20.68 10.97 -70.39
CA LEU A 247 -21.87 10.59 -69.62
C LEU A 247 -21.57 9.60 -68.49
N GLY A 248 -21.53 10.00 -67.21
CA GLY A 248 -21.85 11.28 -66.62
C GLY A 248 -22.14 11.11 -65.12
N GLY A 249 -21.99 12.19 -64.36
CA GLY A 249 -22.71 12.40 -63.10
C GLY A 249 -21.93 12.18 -61.82
N ILE A 250 -21.12 13.17 -61.42
CA ILE A 250 -20.77 13.45 -60.01
C ILE A 250 -21.58 14.68 -59.60
N GLU A 251 -22.16 14.65 -58.40
CA GLU A 251 -22.62 15.82 -57.64
C GLU A 251 -22.33 15.49 -56.15
N MET A 252 -21.31 16.05 -55.47
CA MET A 252 -21.09 17.42 -54.95
C MET A 252 -21.99 17.83 -53.77
N GLU A 253 -21.39 17.89 -52.57
CA GLU A 253 -21.48 18.90 -51.49
C GLU A 253 -20.90 18.25 -50.20
N GLY A 254 -20.14 18.87 -49.30
CA GLY A 254 -19.76 20.25 -49.08
C GLY A 254 -19.37 20.41 -47.60
N LEU A 255 -18.09 20.72 -47.35
CA LEU A 255 -17.54 21.69 -46.39
C LEU A 255 -18.19 21.97 -45.01
N GLU A 256 -17.29 21.97 -44.01
CA GLU A 256 -17.24 22.76 -42.76
C GLU A 256 -18.33 22.64 -41.69
N LEU A 257 -17.91 22.31 -40.46
CA LEU A 257 -17.79 23.29 -39.36
C LEU A 257 -17.49 22.56 -38.03
N GLN A 258 -16.26 22.68 -37.52
CA GLN A 258 -15.94 22.27 -36.15
C GLN A 258 -15.23 23.39 -35.37
N GLU A 259 -15.63 24.64 -35.62
CA GLU A 259 -15.44 25.76 -34.70
C GLU A 259 -16.73 26.03 -33.93
N ALA A 260 -16.92 25.35 -32.79
CA ALA A 260 -17.69 25.87 -31.65
C ALA A 260 -17.78 24.82 -30.54
N TYR A 261 -16.72 24.65 -29.73
CA TYR A 261 -16.96 24.24 -28.33
C TYR A 261 -15.80 24.59 -27.38
N PHE A 262 -15.27 25.81 -27.49
CA PHE A 262 -14.43 26.43 -26.47
C PHE A 262 -15.21 27.58 -25.80
N ARG A 263 -16.25 27.27 -25.00
CA ARG A 263 -16.68 28.02 -23.78
C ARG A 263 -18.09 27.65 -23.29
N GLY A 264 -18.13 26.82 -22.24
CA GLY A 264 -18.75 27.14 -20.94
C GLY A 264 -20.25 27.47 -20.81
N ARG A 265 -20.94 26.55 -20.10
CA ARG A 265 -22.13 26.73 -19.21
C ARG A 265 -23.50 26.91 -19.90
N LYS A 266 -24.64 26.42 -19.40
CA LYS A 266 -25.03 25.71 -18.16
C LYS A 266 -26.45 25.10 -18.36
N LEU A 267 -26.69 23.98 -17.68
CA LEU A 267 -27.94 23.53 -17.01
C LEU A 267 -29.10 22.85 -17.78
N GLN A 268 -29.75 21.96 -17.00
CA GLN A 268 -31.00 21.19 -17.17
C GLN A 268 -30.90 20.00 -18.12
N GLY A 269 -30.83 18.75 -17.64
CA GLY A 269 -31.91 18.01 -16.98
C GLY A 269 -32.77 17.40 -18.09
N THR A 270 -32.76 16.10 -18.36
CA THR A 270 -33.45 15.05 -17.60
C THR A 270 -33.04 13.64 -18.06
N ALA A 271 -33.38 12.67 -17.21
CA ALA A 271 -32.97 11.27 -17.18
C ALA A 271 -33.46 10.38 -18.33
N ILE A 272 -32.70 9.31 -18.61
CA ILE A 272 -33.16 8.05 -19.25
C ILE A 272 -32.46 6.87 -18.53
N PRO A 273 -33.14 5.74 -18.32
CA PRO A 273 -33.05 4.94 -17.08
C PRO A 273 -32.06 3.77 -17.14
N ILE A 274 -31.68 3.33 -15.94
CA ILE A 274 -30.84 2.15 -15.66
C ILE A 274 -31.76 0.93 -15.46
N PRO A 275 -31.49 -0.23 -16.11
CA PRO A 275 -32.20 -1.46 -15.79
C PRO A 275 -31.75 -2.00 -14.42
N GLN A 276 -32.73 -2.23 -13.56
CA GLN A 276 -32.58 -2.75 -12.22
C GLN A 276 -32.13 -4.22 -12.23
N GLY A 277 -30.98 -4.50 -11.61
CA GLY A 277 -30.61 -5.84 -11.12
C GLY A 277 -30.89 -5.90 -9.63
N TYR A 278 -31.84 -6.76 -9.26
CA TYR A 278 -32.50 -6.85 -7.97
C TYR A 278 -31.75 -7.78 -6.96
N TYR A 279 -31.51 -7.26 -5.74
CA TYR A 279 -31.55 -7.85 -4.36
C TYR A 279 -30.65 -9.05 -4.05
N GLY A 280 -29.77 -8.95 -3.05
CA GLY A 280 -30.04 -9.10 -1.61
C GLY A 280 -29.31 -10.38 -1.16
N LEU A 281 -28.52 -10.46 -0.09
CA LEU A 281 -28.56 -9.92 1.26
C LEU A 281 -27.14 -9.57 1.74
#